data_AF-A0A1M4Z5A3-F1
#
_entry.id   AF-A0A1M4Z5A3-F1
#
_cell.length_a   1.000
_cell.length_b   1.000
_cell.length_c   1.000
_cell.angle_alpha   90.00
_cell.angle_beta   90.00
_cell.angle_gamma   90.00
#
_symmetry.space_group_name_H-M   'P 1'
#
loop_
_entity.id
_entity.type
_entity.pdbx_description
1 polymer ?
#
loop_
_entity_poly.entity_id
_entity_poly.type
_entity_poly.pdbx_seq_one_letter_code
_entity_poly.pdbx_strand_id
1 'polypeptide(L)'
;MDSKLLALMIAAASGLTMALQGTLNSALGRIAGLWETTFIVHAVGTVVVGILVFVCRLGTCDLGKWMGAPWYTYLGGVLSVLIVYMVARSIPAVGVAPATTAIIVGQVLTAAAIDHLGLFGVARIPFSWYHMAGTFLMAGGAFLLLKK
;
A
#
# COMPACT_ATOMS: atom_id res chain seq x y z
N MET A 1 12.91 -3.87 23.20
CA MET A 1 11.67 -3.52 22.46
C MET A 1 11.22 -4.78 21.74
N ASP A 2 10.02 -5.27 21.99
CA ASP A 2 9.52 -6.51 21.39
C ASP A 2 9.61 -6.44 19.85
N SER A 3 10.08 -7.51 19.20
CA SER A 3 10.21 -7.57 17.73
C SER A 3 8.88 -7.29 17.02
N LYS A 4 7.77 -7.67 17.67
CA LYS A 4 6.39 -7.38 17.21
C LYS A 4 6.05 -5.90 17.28
N LEU A 5 6.48 -5.19 18.33
CA LEU A 5 6.21 -3.76 18.47
C LEU A 5 6.96 -2.96 17.41
N LEU A 6 8.22 -3.33 17.12
CA LEU A 6 8.99 -2.70 16.04
C LEU A 6 8.31 -2.91 14.68
N ALA A 7 7.85 -4.13 14.38
CA ALA A 7 7.13 -4.42 13.14
C ALA A 7 5.84 -3.59 13.01
N LEU A 8 5.09 -3.43 14.10
CA LEU A 8 3.87 -2.62 14.13
C LEU A 8 4.16 -1.13 13.90
N MET A 9 5.25 -0.61 14.47
CA MET A 9 5.67 0.78 14.22
C MET A 9 6.10 1.02 12.77
N ILE A 10 6.78 0.06 12.13
CA ILE A 10 7.12 0.14 10.70
C ILE A 10 5.85 0.14 9.85
N ALA A 11 4.86 -0.72 10.18
CA ALA A 11 3.57 -0.72 9.51
C ALA A 11 2.82 0.61 9.67
N ALA A 12 2.84 1.20 10.87
CA ALA A 12 2.25 2.52 11.11
C ALA A 12 2.96 3.64 10.31
N ALA A 13 4.29 3.60 10.25
CA ALA A 13 5.08 4.54 9.45
C ALA A 13 4.74 4.44 7.95
N SER A 14 4.52 3.23 7.43
CA SER A 14 4.06 3.01 6.05
C SER A 14 2.74 3.74 5.76
N GLY A 15 1.77 3.71 6.69
CA GLY A 15 0.50 4.41 6.55
C GLY A 15 0.67 5.93 6.46
N LEU A 16 1.55 6.50 7.29
CA LEU A 16 1.89 7.93 7.25
C LEU A 16 2.53 8.32 5.91
N THR A 17 3.52 7.55 5.46
CA THR A 17 4.22 7.80 4.20
C THR A 17 3.25 7.70 3.02
N MET A 18 2.29 6.78 3.06
CA MET A 18 1.29 6.60 2.01
C MET A 18 0.35 7.81 1.88
N ALA A 19 -0.09 8.40 2.99
CA ALA A 19 -0.89 9.63 2.97
C ALA A 19 -0.13 10.82 2.37
N LEU A 20 1.16 10.96 2.73
CA LEU A 20 2.05 11.98 2.18
C LEU A 20 2.30 11.76 0.68
N GLN A 21 2.64 10.53 0.29
CA GLN A 21 2.84 10.13 -1.11
C GLN A 21 1.60 10.45 -1.94
N GLY A 22 0.41 10.07 -1.48
CA GLY A 22 -0.84 10.36 -2.20
C GLY A 22 -1.04 11.86 -2.41
N THR A 23 -0.74 12.68 -1.41
CA THR A 23 -0.87 14.14 -1.48
C THR A 23 0.12 14.73 -2.50
N LEU A 24 1.39 14.33 -2.44
CA LEU A 24 2.43 14.80 -3.37
C LEU A 24 2.14 14.37 -4.82
N ASN A 25 1.74 13.11 -5.02
CA ASN A 25 1.40 12.58 -6.34
C ASN A 25 0.15 13.25 -6.91
N SER A 26 -0.82 13.58 -6.06
CA SER A 26 -2.00 14.34 -6.48
C SER A 26 -1.64 15.76 -6.92
N ALA A 27 -0.72 16.41 -6.19
CA ALA A 27 -0.25 17.75 -6.54
C ALA A 27 0.50 17.76 -7.88
N LEU A 28 1.44 16.81 -8.06
CA LEU A 28 2.17 16.66 -9.32
C LEU A 28 1.24 16.24 -10.48
N GLY A 29 0.24 15.39 -10.20
CA GLY A 29 -0.78 14.94 -11.15
C GLY A 29 -1.64 16.07 -11.72
N ARG A 30 -1.83 17.17 -10.98
CA ARG A 30 -2.53 18.36 -11.46
C ARG A 30 -1.69 19.21 -12.42
N ILE A 31 -0.37 19.10 -12.36
CA ILE A 31 0.57 19.90 -13.16
C ILE A 31 0.98 19.15 -14.43
N ALA A 32 1.42 17.90 -14.28
CA ALA A 32 2.00 17.11 -15.36
C ALA A 32 1.02 16.13 -16.02
N GLY A 33 -0.11 15.84 -15.38
CA GLY A 33 -1.01 14.75 -15.76
C GLY A 33 -0.79 13.50 -14.90
N LEU A 34 -1.83 12.68 -14.76
CA LEU A 34 -1.85 11.52 -13.84
C LEU A 34 -0.91 10.40 -14.29
N TRP A 35 -0.86 10.11 -15.59
CA TRP A 35 -0.05 9.03 -16.14
C TRP A 35 1.43 9.41 -16.16
N GLU A 36 1.73 10.66 -16.55
CA GLU A 36 3.04 11.28 -16.54
C GLU A 36 3.59 11.32 -15.12
N THR A 37 2.78 11.74 -14.16
CA THR A 37 3.15 11.73 -12.74
C THR A 37 3.45 10.32 -12.26
N THR A 38 2.58 9.35 -12.57
CA THR A 38 2.78 7.96 -12.16
C THR A 38 4.07 7.39 -12.72
N PHE A 39 4.41 7.71 -13.98
CA PHE A 39 5.67 7.33 -14.61
C PHE A 39 6.87 8.00 -13.93
N ILE A 40 6.83 9.32 -13.72
CA ILE A 40 7.92 10.10 -13.10
C ILE A 40 8.20 9.61 -11.69
N VAL A 41 7.17 9.40 -10.85
CA VAL A 41 7.40 8.96 -9.45
C VAL A 41 7.92 7.53 -9.38
N HIS A 42 7.53 6.64 -10.29
CA HIS A 42 8.12 5.30 -10.39
C HIS A 42 9.57 5.36 -10.89
N ALA A 43 9.89 6.23 -11.84
CA ALA A 43 11.25 6.44 -12.30
C ALA A 43 12.15 6.96 -11.17
N VAL A 44 11.70 7.99 -10.43
CA VAL A 44 12.41 8.52 -9.26
C VAL A 44 12.59 7.42 -8.19
N GLY A 45 11.53 6.66 -7.89
CA GLY A 45 11.60 5.54 -6.95
C GLY A 45 12.61 4.47 -7.37
N THR A 46 12.65 4.15 -8.67
CA THR A 46 13.60 3.18 -9.24
C THR A 46 15.04 3.65 -9.10
N VAL A 47 15.31 4.94 -9.37
CA VAL A 47 16.64 5.53 -9.19
C VAL A 47 17.06 5.49 -7.72
N VAL A 48 16.17 5.88 -6.79
CA VAL A 48 16.46 5.85 -5.36
C VAL A 48 16.77 4.43 -4.88
N VAL A 49 15.94 3.45 -5.23
CA VAL A 49 16.16 2.04 -4.88
C VAL A 49 17.47 1.53 -5.50
N GLY A 50 17.76 1.91 -6.76
CA GLY A 50 19.01 1.57 -7.44
C GLY A 50 20.24 2.07 -6.69
N ILE A 51 20.23 3.33 -6.21
CA ILE A 51 21.32 3.88 -5.39
C ILE A 51 21.47 3.08 -4.09
N LEU A 52 20.37 2.81 -3.39
CA LEU A 52 20.40 2.08 -2.12
C LEU A 52 20.95 0.65 -2.29
N VAL A 53 20.60 -0.03 -3.39
CA VAL A 53 21.05 -1.39 -3.68
C VAL A 53 22.50 -1.41 -4.17
N PHE A 54 22.86 -0.61 -5.18
CA PHE A 54 24.16 -0.71 -5.85
C PHE A 54 25.26 0.13 -5.19
N VAL A 55 24.93 1.31 -4.66
CA VAL A 55 25.90 2.23 -4.05
C VAL A 55 26.01 1.97 -2.56
N CYS A 56 24.88 1.97 -1.85
CA CYS A 56 24.87 1.77 -0.39
C CYS A 56 24.96 0.29 0.02
N ARG A 57 24.84 -0.65 -0.94
CA ARG A 57 24.92 -2.11 -0.71
C ARG A 57 23.99 -2.62 0.40
N LEU A 58 22.83 -1.99 0.56
CA LEU A 58 21.81 -2.37 1.55
C LEU A 58 21.07 -3.67 1.16
N GLY A 59 21.20 -4.12 -0.09
CA GLY A 59 20.59 -5.36 -0.55
C GLY A 59 21.36 -6.58 -0.07
N THR A 60 20.66 -7.58 0.44
CA THR A 60 21.20 -8.93 0.74
C THR A 60 21.50 -9.76 -0.53
N CYS A 61 21.27 -9.17 -1.70
CA CYS A 61 21.64 -9.56 -3.06
C CYS A 61 21.89 -11.06 -3.31
N ASP A 62 20.84 -11.75 -3.76
CA ASP A 62 20.97 -12.84 -4.71
C ASP A 62 20.17 -12.50 -5.97
N LEU A 63 20.63 -11.47 -6.68
CA LEU A 63 20.02 -10.99 -7.94
C LEU A 63 20.00 -12.08 -9.01
N GLY A 64 20.68 -13.22 -8.84
CA GLY A 64 20.56 -14.38 -9.74
C GLY A 64 19.25 -15.16 -9.55
N LYS A 65 18.65 -15.12 -8.35
CA LYS A 65 17.44 -15.89 -8.02
C LYS A 65 16.13 -15.25 -8.45
N TRP A 66 16.16 -13.99 -8.90
CA TRP A 66 14.96 -13.30 -9.36
C TRP A 66 14.24 -14.08 -10.47
N MET A 67 14.96 -14.63 -11.46
CA MET A 67 14.37 -15.43 -12.55
C MET A 67 13.69 -16.74 -12.07
N GLY A 68 13.97 -17.20 -10.85
CA GLY A 68 13.31 -18.35 -10.24
C GLY A 68 12.03 -18.00 -9.48
N ALA A 69 11.66 -16.72 -9.38
CA ALA A 69 10.46 -16.29 -8.67
C ALA A 69 9.19 -16.62 -9.47
N PRO A 70 8.07 -16.98 -8.80
CA PRO A 70 6.81 -17.25 -9.48
C PRO A 70 6.31 -16.04 -10.28
N TRP A 71 5.81 -16.25 -11.50
CA TRP A 71 5.40 -15.16 -12.40
C TRP A 71 4.39 -14.17 -11.78
N TYR A 72 3.51 -14.65 -10.88
CA TYR A 72 2.49 -13.83 -10.24
C TYR A 72 3.09 -12.80 -9.26
N THR A 73 4.31 -13.00 -8.73
CA THR A 73 4.91 -12.04 -7.79
C THR A 73 5.27 -10.72 -8.47
N TYR A 74 5.52 -10.76 -9.79
CA TYR A 74 5.80 -9.56 -10.58
C TYR A 74 4.57 -8.68 -10.81
N LEU A 75 3.36 -9.23 -10.64
CA LEU A 75 2.12 -8.43 -10.67
C LEU A 75 2.09 -7.37 -9.57
N GLY A 76 2.89 -7.52 -8.51
CA GLY A 76 3.06 -6.48 -7.50
C GLY A 76 3.51 -5.13 -8.10
N GLY A 77 4.34 -5.13 -9.13
CA GLY A 77 4.75 -3.91 -9.84
C GLY A 77 3.57 -3.25 -10.57
N VAL A 78 2.75 -4.03 -11.25
CA VAL A 78 1.54 -3.55 -11.93
C VAL A 78 0.53 -2.98 -10.92
N LEU A 79 0.34 -3.68 -9.80
CA LEU A 79 -0.52 -3.21 -8.71
C LEU A 79 0.00 -1.90 -8.11
N SER A 80 1.31 -1.70 -8.00
CA SER A 80 1.90 -0.45 -7.50
C SER A 80 1.53 0.75 -8.38
N VAL A 81 1.63 0.59 -9.71
CA VAL A 81 1.21 1.61 -10.68
C VAL A 81 -0.28 1.94 -10.52
N LEU A 82 -1.13 0.93 -10.40
CA LEU A 82 -2.57 1.11 -10.22
C LEU A 82 -2.91 1.81 -8.90
N ILE A 83 -2.25 1.42 -7.80
CA ILE A 83 -2.45 2.04 -6.48
C ILE A 83 -2.10 3.53 -6.55
N VAL A 84 -0.93 3.87 -7.09
CA VAL A 84 -0.48 5.27 -7.21
C VAL A 84 -1.47 6.10 -8.03
N TYR A 85 -1.92 5.58 -9.17
CA TYR A 85 -2.91 6.24 -10.01
C TYR A 85 -4.26 6.44 -9.27
N MET A 86 -4.80 5.39 -8.66
CA MET A 86 -6.10 5.44 -7.96
C MET A 86 -6.07 6.44 -6.79
N VAL A 87 -4.96 6.48 -6.05
CA VAL A 87 -4.76 7.43 -4.94
C VAL A 87 -4.67 8.86 -5.46
N ALA A 88 -3.84 9.10 -6.49
CA ALA A 88 -3.66 10.44 -7.07
C ALA A 88 -4.95 10.96 -7.72
N ARG A 89 -5.81 10.06 -8.21
CA ARG A 89 -7.12 10.40 -8.80
C ARG A 89 -8.21 10.66 -7.76
N SER A 90 -8.16 9.97 -6.61
CA SER A 90 -9.21 10.04 -5.58
C SER A 90 -9.07 11.26 -4.68
N ILE A 91 -7.85 11.62 -4.26
CA ILE A 91 -7.60 12.73 -3.34
C ILE A 91 -8.14 14.08 -3.84
N PRO A 92 -7.97 14.48 -5.12
CA PRO A 92 -8.58 15.72 -5.62
C PRO A 92 -10.12 15.73 -5.58
N ALA A 93 -10.76 14.57 -5.62
CA ALA A 93 -12.22 14.45 -5.70
C ALA A 93 -12.89 14.46 -4.32
N VAL A 94 -12.29 13.81 -3.32
CA VAL A 94 -12.90 13.63 -1.98
C VAL A 94 -12.06 14.21 -0.84
N GLY A 95 -10.85 14.68 -1.10
CA GLY A 95 -9.88 15.11 -0.09
C GLY A 95 -9.03 13.95 0.46
N VAL A 96 -7.95 14.30 1.17
CA VAL A 96 -6.95 13.33 1.65
C VAL A 96 -7.53 12.39 2.71
N ALA A 97 -8.22 12.92 3.72
CA ALA A 97 -8.73 12.11 4.82
C ALA A 97 -9.82 11.11 4.37
N PRO A 98 -10.84 11.50 3.58
CA PRO A 98 -11.83 10.56 3.04
C PRO A 98 -11.21 9.50 2.13
N ALA A 99 -10.30 9.89 1.22
CA ALA A 99 -9.62 8.96 0.34
C ALA A 99 -8.81 7.91 1.14
N THR A 100 -8.01 8.38 2.10
CA THR A 100 -7.16 7.50 2.93
C THR A 100 -8.02 6.54 3.76
N THR A 101 -9.11 7.03 4.34
CA THR A 101 -10.05 6.20 5.09
C THR A 101 -10.63 5.06 4.24
N ALA A 102 -11.11 5.37 3.04
CA ALA A 102 -11.63 4.36 2.11
C ALA A 102 -10.56 3.34 1.71
N ILE A 103 -9.31 3.79 1.52
CA ILE A 103 -8.19 2.90 1.16
C ILE A 103 -7.87 1.94 2.31
N ILE A 104 -7.77 2.44 3.55
CA ILE A 104 -7.47 1.59 4.72
C ILE A 104 -8.60 0.55 4.90
N VAL A 105 -9.87 0.93 4.74
CA VAL A 105 -11.00 -0.02 4.78
C VAL A 105 -10.84 -1.10 3.70
N GLY A 106 -10.54 -0.71 2.46
CA GLY A 106 -10.32 -1.65 1.37
C GLY A 106 -9.14 -2.61 1.64
N GLN A 107 -8.05 -2.09 2.21
CA GLN A 107 -6.87 -2.87 2.59
C GLN A 107 -7.22 -3.91 3.66
N VAL A 108 -7.93 -3.51 4.72
CA VAL A 108 -8.31 -4.41 5.82
C VAL A 108 -9.29 -5.49 5.37
N LEU A 109 -10.29 -5.14 4.57
CA LEU A 109 -11.24 -6.11 4.01
C LEU A 109 -10.53 -7.13 3.11
N THR A 110 -9.62 -6.65 2.25
CA THR A 110 -8.86 -7.53 1.35
C THR A 110 -7.90 -8.42 2.13
N ALA A 111 -7.21 -7.89 3.14
CA ALA A 111 -6.34 -8.67 4.02
C ALA A 111 -7.12 -9.76 4.75
N ALA A 112 -8.28 -9.44 5.33
CA ALA A 112 -9.14 -10.42 5.98
C ALA A 112 -9.60 -11.53 5.02
N ALA A 113 -9.91 -11.18 3.77
CA ALA A 113 -10.26 -12.17 2.74
C ALA A 113 -9.06 -13.07 2.37
N ILE A 114 -7.86 -12.51 2.24
CA ILE A 114 -6.62 -13.27 1.98
C ILE A 114 -6.32 -14.24 3.11
N ASP A 115 -6.36 -13.77 4.36
CA ASP A 115 -6.09 -14.57 5.56
C ASP A 115 -7.13 -15.69 5.75
N HIS A 116 -8.40 -15.41 5.43
CA HIS A 116 -9.47 -16.40 5.53
C HIS A 116 -9.37 -17.50 4.47
N LEU A 117 -9.11 -17.11 3.22
CA LEU A 117 -9.00 -18.04 2.10
C LEU A 117 -7.65 -18.78 2.09
N GLY A 118 -6.64 -18.27 2.81
CA GLY A 118 -5.27 -18.78 2.79
C GLY A 118 -4.60 -18.56 1.44
N LEU A 119 -4.93 -17.46 0.77
CA LEU A 119 -4.38 -17.14 -0.54
C LEU A 119 -2.88 -16.86 -0.43
N PHE A 120 -2.13 -17.15 -1.49
CA PHE A 120 -0.69 -16.89 -1.59
C PHE A 120 0.20 -17.60 -0.55
N GLY A 121 -0.27 -18.72 0.02
CA GLY A 121 0.51 -19.53 0.96
C GLY A 121 0.51 -19.00 2.39
N VAL A 122 -0.36 -18.03 2.71
CA VAL A 122 -0.58 -17.53 4.07
C VAL A 122 -1.34 -18.58 4.88
N ALA A 123 -0.96 -18.77 6.15
CA ALA A 123 -1.64 -19.69 7.06
C ALA A 123 -3.10 -19.25 7.24
N ARG A 124 -4.06 -20.15 6.98
CA ARG A 124 -5.48 -19.85 7.15
C ARG A 124 -5.77 -19.48 8.60
N ILE A 125 -6.27 -18.27 8.81
CA ILE A 125 -6.73 -17.82 10.12
C ILE A 125 -8.23 -18.14 10.23
N PRO A 126 -8.66 -18.92 11.24
CA PRO A 126 -10.07 -19.22 11.42
C PRO A 126 -10.87 -17.93 11.69
N PHE A 127 -11.98 -17.79 10.97
CA PHE A 127 -12.84 -16.61 11.07
C PHE A 127 -13.50 -16.55 12.45
N SER A 128 -13.00 -15.67 13.32
CA SER A 128 -13.57 -15.44 14.64
C SER A 128 -14.60 -14.30 14.62
N TRP A 129 -15.65 -14.41 15.44
CA TRP A 129 -16.70 -13.39 15.59
C TRP A 129 -16.14 -11.99 15.87
N TYR A 130 -15.01 -11.90 16.58
CA TYR A 130 -14.32 -10.64 16.86
C TYR A 130 -13.78 -9.93 15.60
N HIS A 131 -13.33 -10.66 14.57
CA HIS A 131 -12.88 -10.06 13.31
C HIS A 131 -14.04 -9.42 12.55
N MET A 132 -15.22 -10.06 12.60
CA MET A 132 -16.42 -9.53 11.96
C MET A 132 -16.89 -8.26 12.68
N ALA A 133 -16.97 -8.30 14.02
CA ALA A 133 -17.31 -7.13 14.83
C ALA A 133 -16.32 -5.96 14.62
N GLY A 134 -15.01 -6.25 14.57
CA GLY A 134 -13.97 -5.26 14.29
C GLY A 134 -14.09 -4.65 12.90
N THR A 135 -14.39 -5.47 11.89
CA THR A 135 -14.64 -4.99 10.51
C THR A 135 -15.85 -4.06 10.45
N PHE A 136 -16.95 -4.41 11.12
CA PHE A 136 -18.14 -3.55 11.20
C PHE A 136 -17.88 -2.23 11.93
N LEU A 137 -17.14 -2.27 13.04
CA LEU A 137 -16.71 -1.06 13.76
C LEU A 137 -15.85 -0.16 12.89
N MET A 138 -14.92 -0.73 12.14
CA MET A 138 -14.05 0.00 11.24
C MET A 138 -14.83 0.61 10.07
N ALA A 139 -15.79 -0.13 9.50
CA ALA A 139 -16.71 0.39 8.49
C ALA A 139 -17.60 1.52 9.04
N GLY A 140 -18.08 1.40 10.28
CA GLY A 140 -18.84 2.46 10.97
C GLY A 140 -18.00 3.72 11.23
N GLY A 141 -16.76 3.55 11.69
CA GLY A 141 -15.81 4.65 11.88
C GLY A 141 -15.47 5.35 10.55
N ALA A 142 -15.26 4.57 9.49
CA ALA A 142 -15.07 5.09 8.16
C ALA A 142 -16.29 5.86 7.66
N PHE A 143 -17.50 5.32 7.84
CA PHE A 143 -18.73 6.02 7.49
C PHE A 143 -18.86 7.36 8.20
N LEU A 144 -18.51 7.43 9.49
CA LEU A 144 -18.52 8.67 10.26
C LEU A 144 -17.51 9.69 9.71
N LEU A 145 -16.29 9.26 9.38
CA LEU A 145 -15.23 10.11 8.82
C LEU A 145 -15.52 10.58 7.39
N LEU A 146 -16.29 9.79 6.63
CA LEU A 146 -16.70 10.10 5.26
C LEU A 146 -17.95 10.98 5.19
N LYS A 147 -18.72 11.06 6.28
CA LYS A 147 -19.91 11.90 6.38
C LYS A 147 -19.48 13.36 6.50
N LYS A 148 -19.87 14.18 5.52
CA LYS A 148 -19.69 15.64 5.52
C LYS A 148 -20.44 16.31 6.67
#